data_AF-A0A3D5D6S0-F1
#
_entry.id   AF-A0A3D5D6S0-F1
#
_cell.length_a   1.000
_cell.length_b   1.000
_cell.length_c   1.000
_cell.angle_alpha   90.00
_cell.angle_beta   90.00
_cell.angle_gamma   90.00
#
_symmetry.space_group_name_H-M   'P 1'
#
loop_
_entity.id
_entity.type
_entity.pdbx_description
1 polymer ?
#
loop_
_entity_poly.entity_id
_entity_poly.type
_entity_poly.pdbx_seq_one_letter_code
_entity_poly.pdbx_strand_id
1 'polypeptide(L)' 'EACEHAGIQLRLAPAVLCTDNAAMIGLLAEKQFELGAEPAGLAEYIRPSWPITGC' A
#
# COMPACT_ATOMS: atom_id res chain seq x y z
N GLU A 1 11.30 13.51 18.51
CA GLU A 1 12.31 14.59 18.47
C GLU A 1 12.79 14.94 17.06
N ALA A 2 13.39 14.04 16.27
CA ALA A 2 13.92 14.41 14.93
C ALA A 2 12.86 14.95 13.94
N CYS A 3 11.72 14.27 13.79
CA CYS A 3 10.66 14.72 12.89
C CYS A 3 10.09 16.09 13.29
N GLU A 4 9.89 16.31 14.59
CA GLU A 4 9.37 17.56 15.14
C GLU A 4 10.32 18.74 14.88
N HIS A 5 11.62 18.55 15.10
CA HIS A 5 12.63 19.57 14.76
C HIS A 5 12.66 19.90 13.25
N ALA A 6 12.30 18.93 12.40
CA ALA A 6 12.19 19.14 10.96
C ALA A 6 10.81 19.68 10.52
N GLY A 7 9.88 19.94 11.45
CA GLY A 7 8.52 20.37 11.13
C GLY A 7 7.66 19.28 10.48
N ILE A 8 8.02 18.00 10.66
CA ILE A 8 7.33 16.84 10.07
C ILE A 8 6.50 16.14 11.15
N GLN A 9 5.22 15.89 10.85
CA GLN A 9 4.36 15.07 11.70
C GLN A 9 4.70 13.58 11.53
N LEU A 10 5.15 12.92 12.60
CA LEU A 10 5.35 11.47 12.62
C LEU A 10 4.00 10.75 12.76
N ARG A 11 3.74 9.79 11.88
CA ARG A 11 2.59 8.87 11.95
C ARG A 11 3.10 7.44 11.96
N LEU A 12 2.74 6.68 12.99
CA LEU A 12 3.13 5.28 13.14
C LEU A 12 1.88 4.40 13.09
N ALA A 13 1.92 3.35 12.29
CA ALA A 13 0.88 2.32 12.32
C ALA A 13 1.04 1.44 13.57
N PRO A 14 -0.05 0.86 14.10
CA PRO A 14 0.01 -0.21 15.09
C PRO A 14 0.96 -1.34 14.63
N ALA A 15 1.76 -1.89 15.53
CA ALA A 15 2.80 -2.87 15.18
C ALA A 15 2.27 -4.09 14.40
N VAL A 16 1.04 -4.53 14.70
CA VAL A 16 0.39 -5.66 14.00
C VAL A 16 0.10 -5.38 12.52
N LEU A 17 0.04 -4.10 12.13
CA LEU A 17 -0.16 -3.68 10.73
C LEU A 17 1.17 -3.43 9.99
N CYS A 18 2.32 -3.44 10.69
CA CYS A 18 3.63 -3.16 10.10
C CYS A 18 4.28 -4.37 9.45
N THR A 19 3.90 -5.60 9.84
CA THR A 19 4.35 -6.84 9.19
C THR A 19 3.45 -7.20 8.03
N ASP A 20 3.93 -8.02 7.09
CA ASP A 20 3.14 -8.50 5.96
C ASP A 20 1.82 -9.12 6.43
N ASN A 21 0.71 -8.59 5.92
CA ASN A 21 -0.63 -9.03 6.30
C ASN A 21 -1.63 -8.87 5.13
N ALA A 22 -2.75 -9.58 5.20
CA ALA A 22 -3.79 -9.48 4.17
C ALA A 22 -4.64 -8.21 4.28
N ALA A 23 -4.67 -7.55 5.45
CA ALA A 23 -5.49 -6.36 5.64
C ALA A 23 -5.00 -5.18 4.80
N MET A 24 -3.67 -4.96 4.69
CA MET A 24 -3.10 -3.93 3.80
C MET A 24 -3.40 -4.19 2.31
N ILE A 25 -3.42 -5.47 1.89
CA ILE A 25 -3.74 -5.84 0.51
C ILE A 25 -5.21 -5.55 0.21
N GLY A 26 -6.12 -5.92 1.12
CA GLY A 26 -7.55 -5.64 0.98
C GLY A 26 -7.87 -4.15 0.93
N LEU A 27 -7.26 -3.35 1.82
CA LEU A 27 -7.43 -1.90 1.83
C LEU A 27 -6.94 -1.25 0.53
N LEU A 28 -5.78 -1.68 0.01
CA LEU A 28 -5.26 -1.18 -1.26
C LEU A 28 -6.18 -1.56 -2.44
N ALA A 29 -6.72 -2.77 -2.45
CA ALA A 29 -7.67 -3.21 -3.48
C ALA A 29 -8.97 -2.38 -3.46
N GLU A 30 -9.53 -2.13 -2.27
CA GLU A 30 -10.70 -1.25 -2.10
C GLU A 30 -10.40 0.15 -2.68
N LYS A 31 -9.28 0.76 -2.28
CA LYS A 31 -8.91 2.11 -2.73
C LYS A 31 -8.70 2.19 -4.24
N GLN A 32 -8.09 1.17 -4.85
CA GLN A 32 -7.96 1.09 -6.31
C GLN A 32 -9.32 0.96 -7.00
N PHE A 33 -10.21 0.14 -6.46
CA PHE A 33 -11.56 -0.03 -6.98
C PHE A 33 -12.38 1.28 -6.90
N GLU A 34 -12.30 2.00 -5.78
CA GLU A 34 -12.92 3.32 -5.60
C GLU A 34 -12.39 4.38 -6.60
N LEU A 35 -11.13 4.26 -6.99
CA LEU A 35 -10.49 5.12 -8.01
C LEU A 35 -10.80 4.68 -9.45
N GLY A 36 -11.59 3.61 -9.65
CA GLY A 36 -11.96 3.10 -10.97
C GLY A 36 -10.88 2.27 -11.65
N ALA A 37 -9.94 1.70 -10.89
CA ALA A 37 -8.99 0.74 -11.44
C ALA A 37 -9.72 -0.53 -11.88
N GLU A 38 -9.40 -1.01 -13.08
CA GLU A 38 -9.94 -2.27 -13.59
C GLU A 38 -9.38 -3.46 -12.81
N PRO A 39 -10.22 -4.46 -12.45
CA PRO A 39 -9.74 -5.69 -11.84
C PRO A 39 -8.72 -6.42 -12.71
N ALA A 40 -7.76 -7.07 -12.06
CA ALA A 40 -6.81 -7.96 -12.72
C ALA A 40 -7.55 -9.05 -13.54
N GLY A 41 -7.04 -9.34 -14.73
CA GLY A 41 -7.61 -10.36 -15.60
C GLY A 41 -7.34 -11.78 -15.09
N LEU A 42 -8.22 -12.74 -15.39
CA LEU A 42 -8.06 -14.14 -14.94
C LEU A 42 -6.81 -14.85 -15.49
N ALA A 43 -6.23 -14.33 -16.58
CA ALA A 43 -5.00 -14.84 -17.18
C ALA A 43 -3.73 -14.10 -16.70
N GLU A 44 -3.86 -13.20 -15.73
CA GLU A 44 -2.73 -12.46 -15.19
C GLU A 44 -1.89 -13.35 -14.27
N TYR A 45 -0.56 -13.23 -14.39
CA TYR A 45 0.40 -14.01 -13.63
C TYR A 45 1.18 -13.13 -12.65
N ILE A 46 1.78 -13.77 -11.65
CA ILE A 46 2.67 -13.13 -10.68
C ILE A 46 3.83 -12.48 -11.43
N ARG A 47 4.12 -11.22 -11.10
CA ARG A 47 5.26 -10.45 -11.62
C ARG A 47 6.32 -10.31 -10.52
N PRO A 48 7.35 -11.17 -10.48
CA PRO A 48 8.50 -10.95 -9.61
C PRO A 48 9.16 -9.61 -9.93
N SER A 49 9.67 -8.92 -8.91
CA SER A 49 10.34 -7.63 -9.08
C SER A 49 9.49 -6.55 -9.75
N TRP A 50 8.16 -6.59 -9.57
CA TRP A 50 7.24 -5.60 -10.13
C TRP A 50 7.57 -4.20 -9.58
N PRO A 51 7.95 -3.22 -10.43
CA PRO A 51 8.30 -1.89 -9.95
C PRO A 51 7.09 -1.12 -9.41
N ILE A 52 7.33 -0.29 -8.39
CA ILE A 52 6.34 0.63 -7.82
C ILE A 52 6.23 1.96 -8.60
N THR A 53 6.83 2.04 -9.78
CA THR A 53 6.86 3.28 -10.57
C THR A 53 5.50 3.55 -11.21
N GLY A 54 4.90 4.71 -10.94
CA GLY A 54 3.71 5.20 -11.65
C GLY A 54 2.36 4.97 -10.95
N CYS A 55 2.30 5.10 -9.62
CA CYS A 55 1.04 5.33 -8.92
C CYS A 55 0.40 6.66 -9.34
#